data_AF-A0A562SLN8-F1
#
_entry.id   AF-A0A562SLN8-F1
#
_cell.length_a   1.000
_cell.length_b   1.000
_cell.length_c   1.000
_cell.angle_alpha   90.00
_cell.angle_beta   90.00
_cell.angle_gamma   90.00
#
_symmetry.space_group_name_H-M   'P 1'
#
loop_
_entity.id
_entity.type
_entity.pdbx_description
1 polymer ?
#
loop_
_entity_poly.entity_id
_entity_poly.type
_entity_poly.pdbx_seq_one_letter_code
_entity_poly.pdbx_strand_id
1 'polypeptide(L)'
;MIVATYAVIAVVFIVVGMGGIMYLDHMFSQSVGDRPFSMKGRRVVTDDPYVKKQFRKFYALRVAFSIGLIVLLLVVVSNVG
;
A
#
# COMPACT_ATOMS: atom_id res chain seq x y z
N MET A 1 -9.15 25.32 -16.21
CA MET A 1 -9.96 24.18 -15.70
C MET A 1 -9.14 22.89 -15.66
N ILE A 2 -8.59 22.43 -16.78
CA ILE A 2 -7.77 21.21 -16.87
C ILE A 2 -6.65 21.11 -15.81
N VAL A 3 -5.85 22.18 -15.64
CA VAL A 3 -4.74 22.20 -14.65
C VAL A 3 -5.25 22.01 -13.22
N ALA A 4 -6.38 22.62 -12.87
CA ALA A 4 -6.98 22.45 -11.54
C ALA A 4 -7.45 21.00 -11.31
N THR A 5 -8.03 20.38 -12.33
CA THR A 5 -8.45 18.97 -12.26
C THR A 5 -7.26 18.04 -12.02
N TYR A 6 -6.15 18.21 -12.74
CA TYR A 6 -4.93 17.42 -12.53
C TYR A 6 -4.30 17.65 -11.16
N ALA A 7 -4.35 18.89 -10.63
CA ALA A 7 -3.87 19.18 -9.28
C ALA A 7 -4.68 18.44 -8.20
N VAL A 8 -6.01 18.41 -8.33
CA VAL A 8 -6.89 17.67 -7.42
C VAL A 8 -6.60 16.17 -7.50
N ILE A 9 -6.48 15.62 -8.72
CA ILE A 9 -6.14 14.20 -8.92
C ILE A 9 -4.82 13.86 -8.23
N ALA A 10 -3.78 14.70 -8.39
CA ALA A 10 -2.49 14.47 -7.75
C ALA A 10 -2.59 14.40 -6.22
N VAL A 11 -3.31 15.35 -5.60
CA VAL A 11 -3.50 15.38 -4.15
C VAL A 11 -4.25 14.12 -3.68
N VAL A 12 -5.33 13.74 -4.36
CA VAL A 12 -6.11 12.55 -4.00
C VAL A 12 -5.25 11.28 -4.10
N PHE A 13 -4.48 11.12 -5.17
CA PHE A 13 -3.62 9.95 -5.35
C PHE A 13 -2.52 9.86 -4.31
N ILE A 14 -1.93 10.99 -3.89
CA ILE A 14 -0.92 11.03 -2.83
C ILE A 14 -1.54 10.58 -1.50
N VAL A 15 -2.69 11.13 -1.13
CA VAL A 15 -3.37 10.82 0.14
C VAL A 15 -3.80 9.35 0.17
N VAL A 16 -4.44 8.86 -0.91
CA VAL A 16 -4.89 7.46 -0.99
C VAL A 16 -3.69 6.50 -1.06
N GLY A 17 -2.65 6.85 -1.80
CA GLY A 17 -1.43 6.04 -1.92
C GLY A 17 -0.73 5.86 -0.58
N MET A 18 -0.44 6.96 0.12
CA MET A 18 0.20 6.90 1.44
C MET A 18 -0.72 6.26 2.48
N GLY A 19 -1.97 6.70 2.55
CA GLY A 19 -2.95 6.20 3.52
C GLY A 19 -3.21 4.71 3.39
N GLY A 20 -3.35 4.19 2.16
CA GLY A 20 -3.58 2.77 1.92
C GLY A 20 -2.37 1.89 2.29
N ILE A 21 -1.15 2.35 2.02
CA ILE A 21 0.06 1.63 2.46
C ILE A 21 0.17 1.63 3.98
N MET A 22 -0.05 2.77 4.64
CA MET A 22 -0.03 2.86 6.11
C MET A 22 -1.12 1.98 6.75
N TYR A 23 -2.30 1.93 6.14
CA TYR A 23 -3.39 1.08 6.61
C TYR A 23 -3.04 -0.41 6.52
N LEU A 24 -2.45 -0.85 5.40
CA LEU A 24 -1.98 -2.23 5.25
C LEU A 24 -0.89 -2.58 6.26
N ASP A 25 -0.03 -1.62 6.60
CA ASP A 25 1.05 -1.81 7.59
C ASP A 25 0.51 -1.90 9.00
N HIS A 26 -0.49 -1.08 9.31
CA HIS A 26 -1.21 -1.16 10.58
C HIS A 26 -1.93 -2.51 10.72
N MET A 27 -2.63 -2.96 9.68
CA MET A 27 -3.29 -4.27 9.65
C MET A 27 -2.29 -5.44 9.77
N PHE A 28 -1.12 -5.33 9.14
CA PHE A 28 -0.04 -6.30 9.33
C PHE A 28 0.41 -6.35 10.79
N SER A 29 0.66 -5.18 11.40
CA SER A 29 1.06 -5.09 12.80
C SER A 29 0.03 -5.72 13.74
N GLN A 30 -1.27 -5.44 13.52
CA GLN A 30 -2.35 -6.07 14.28
C GLN A 30 -2.40 -7.58 14.09
N SER A 31 -2.19 -8.07 12.85
CA SER A 31 -2.24 -9.50 12.54
C SER A 31 -1.08 -10.30 13.15
N VAL A 32 0.07 -9.67 13.36
CA VAL A 32 1.25 -10.29 13.96
C VAL A 32 1.23 -10.22 15.48
N GLY A 33 0.56 -9.21 16.05
CA GLY A 33 0.41 -9.03 17.50
C GLY A 33 1.77 -8.88 18.20
N ASP A 34 1.92 -9.49 19.38
CA ASP A 34 3.13 -9.43 20.20
C ASP A 34 4.25 -10.40 19.77
N ARG A 35 4.14 -11.02 18.59
CA ARG A 35 5.16 -11.99 18.15
C ARG A 35 6.48 -11.28 17.86
N PRO A 36 7.64 -11.86 18.22
CA PRO A 36 8.93 -11.23 17.98
C PRO A 36 9.24 -11.22 16.48
N PHE A 37 9.32 -10.02 15.91
CA PHE A 37 9.81 -9.81 14.55
C PHE A 37 10.71 -8.57 14.52
N SER A 38 11.75 -8.63 13.69
CA SER A 38 12.61 -7.48 13.41
C SER A 38 12.48 -7.11 11.94
N MET A 39 12.25 -5.83 11.66
CA MET A 39 12.33 -5.28 10.32
C MET A 39 13.77 -4.89 10.01
N LYS A 40 14.39 -5.55 9.03
CA LYS A 40 15.69 -5.17 8.48
C LYS A 40 15.48 -4.61 7.07
N GLY A 41 15.20 -3.31 6.99
CA GLY A 41 14.82 -2.64 5.74
C GLY A 41 13.52 -3.21 5.17
N ARG A 42 13.59 -3.85 3.99
CA ARG A 42 12.43 -4.51 3.34
C ARG A 42 12.27 -5.99 3.70
N ARG A 43 13.12 -6.55 4.57
CA ARG A 43 13.08 -7.96 4.96
C ARG A 43 12.66 -8.12 6.42
N VAL A 44 11.72 -9.01 6.67
CA VAL A 44 11.38 -9.45 8.02
C VAL A 44 12.35 -10.56 8.44
N VAL A 45 13.03 -10.33 9.57
CA VAL A 45 13.86 -11.31 10.27
C VAL A 45 13.03 -11.84 11.44
N THR A 46 12.62 -13.10 11.33
CA THR A 46 11.87 -13.83 12.34
C THR A 46 12.03 -15.32 12.09
N ASP A 47 12.01 -16.14 13.13
CA ASP A 47 12.00 -17.60 13.00
C ASP A 47 10.58 -18.16 12.92
N ASP A 48 9.57 -17.32 13.20
CA ASP A 48 8.17 -17.73 13.24
C ASP A 48 7.59 -17.90 11.81
N PRO A 49 7.13 -19.12 11.44
CA PRO A 49 6.54 -19.38 10.14
C PRO A 49 5.22 -18.61 9.91
N TYR A 50 4.49 -18.26 10.97
CA TYR A 50 3.25 -17.49 10.88
C TYR A 50 3.54 -16.05 10.42
N VAL A 51 4.52 -15.40 11.04
CA VAL A 51 4.92 -14.02 10.69
C VAL A 51 5.44 -13.95 9.25
N LYS A 52 6.21 -14.95 8.80
CA LYS A 52 6.65 -15.05 7.39
C LYS A 52 5.49 -15.22 6.40
N LYS A 53 4.44 -15.96 6.77
CA LYS A 53 3.24 -16.13 5.92
C LYS A 53 2.43 -14.83 5.85
N GLN A 54 2.21 -14.18 7.00
CA GLN A 54 1.51 -12.90 7.04
C GLN A 54 2.28 -11.82 6.28
N PHE A 55 3.59 -11.73 6.45
CA PHE A 55 4.40 -10.75 5.73
C PHE A 55 4.28 -10.90 4.21
N ARG A 56 4.35 -12.14 3.69
CA ARG A 56 4.13 -12.40 2.26
C ARG A 56 2.72 -11.99 1.79
N LYS A 57 1.69 -12.27 2.60
CA LYS A 57 0.31 -11.91 2.28
C LYS A 57 0.12 -10.39 2.22
N PHE A 58 0.58 -9.67 3.23
CA PHE A 58 0.48 -8.20 3.28
C PHE A 58 1.38 -7.52 2.24
N TYR A 59 2.55 -8.09 1.94
CA TYR A 59 3.38 -7.64 0.83
C TYR A 59 2.66 -7.79 -0.52
N ALA A 60 2.02 -8.94 -0.76
CA ALA A 60 1.22 -9.16 -1.98
C ALA A 60 0.04 -8.18 -2.06
N LEU A 61 -0.66 -7.92 -0.96
CA LEU A 61 -1.73 -6.91 -0.88
C LEU A 61 -1.21 -5.50 -1.18
N ARG A 62 -0.03 -5.13 -0.65
CA ARG A 62 0.58 -3.83 -0.90
C ARG A 62 0.94 -3.66 -2.38
N VAL A 63 1.47 -4.70 -3.01
CA VAL A 63 1.75 -4.71 -4.46
C VAL A 63 0.47 -4.59 -5.27
N ALA A 64 -0.55 -5.38 -4.94
CA ALA A 64 -1.84 -5.34 -5.63
C ALA A 64 -2.52 -3.96 -5.50
N PHE A 65 -2.46 -3.34 -4.32
CA PHE A 65 -2.97 -1.99 -4.09
C PHE A 65 -2.25 -0.94 -4.95
N SER A 66 -0.92 -1.00 -5.02
CA SER A 66 -0.14 -0.10 -5.89
C SER A 66 -0.46 -0.29 -7.37
N ILE A 67 -0.64 -1.53 -7.84
CA ILE A 67 -1.07 -1.82 -9.21
C ILE A 67 -2.47 -1.25 -9.46
N GLY A 68 -3.40 -1.46 -8.52
CA GLY A 68 -4.76 -0.92 -8.58
C GLY A 68 -4.77 0.62 -8.68
N LEU A 69 -3.90 1.30 -7.94
CA LEU A 69 -3.73 2.76 -8.06
C LEU A 69 -3.25 3.18 -9.44
N ILE A 70 -2.28 2.48 -10.02
CA ILE A 70 -1.81 2.78 -11.37
C ILE A 70 -2.94 2.64 -12.39
N VAL A 71 -3.72 1.56 -12.31
CA VAL A 71 -4.88 1.35 -13.18
C VAL A 71 -5.92 2.45 -13.00
N LEU A 72 -6.25 2.79 -11.75
CA LEU A 72 -7.19 3.88 -11.45
C LEU A 72 -6.71 5.21 -12.02
N LEU A 73 -5.40 5.50 -11.94
CA LEU A 73 -4.83 6.73 -12.49
C LEU A 73 -5.02 6.78 -14.00
N LEU A 74 -4.73 5.69 -14.71
CA LEU A 74 -4.94 5.61 -16.16
C LEU A 74 -6.41 5.82 -16.54
N VAL A 75 -7.34 5.21 -15.79
CA VAL A 75 -8.78 5.38 -16.04
C VAL A 75 -9.20 6.82 -15.83
N VAL A 76 -8.83 7.43 -14.70
CA VAL A 76 -9.21 8.80 -14.38
C VAL A 76 -8.65 9.77 -15.41
N VAL A 77 -7.36 9.67 -15.76
CA VAL A 77 -6.73 10.55 -16.76
C VAL A 77 -7.37 10.36 -18.14
N SER A 78 -7.72 9.14 -18.52
CA SER A 78 -8.41 8.86 -19.79
C SER A 78 -9.82 9.44 -19.90
N ASN A 79 -10.48 9.75 -18.77
CA ASN A 79 -11.82 10.36 -18.75
C ASN A 79 -11.80 11.88 -18.59
N VAL A 80 -10.64 12.47 -18.30
CA VAL A 80 -10.47 13.93 -18.12
C VAL A 80 -9.96 14.59 -19.41
N GLY A 81 -9.63 13.79 -20.44
CA GLY A 81 -9.25 14.23 -21.79
C GLY A 81 -10.45 14.45 -22.71
#